data_AF-A0A1F3TYY7-F1
#
_entry.id   AF-A0A1F3TYY7-F1
#
_cell.length_a   1.000
_cell.length_b   1.000
_cell.length_c   1.000
_cell.angle_alpha   90.00
_cell.angle_beta   90.00
_cell.angle_gamma   90.00
#
_symmetry.space_group_name_H-M   'P 1'
#
loop_
_entity.id
_entity.type
_entity.pdbx_description
1 polymer ?
#
loop_
_entity_poly.entity_id
_entity_poly.type
_entity_poly.pdbx_seq_one_letter_code
_entity_poly.pdbx_strand_id
1 'polypeptide(L)' 'MSILFLMIPISLLLAISFLAAFIWNVSSGQVDDIDTPPHRMLEDDEGA' A
#
# COMPACT_ATOMS: atom_id res chain seq x y z
N MET A 1 20.01 0.43 -30.13
CA MET A 1 18.90 1.39 -30.33
C MET A 1 17.52 0.74 -30.42
N SER A 2 17.38 -0.57 -30.67
CA SER A 2 16.08 -1.27 -30.61
C SER A 2 15.57 -1.51 -29.18
N ILE A 3 16.46 -1.74 -28.22
CA ILE A 3 16.08 -2.10 -26.84
C ILE A 3 15.31 -0.98 -26.11
N LEU A 4 15.54 0.28 -26.48
CA LEU A 4 14.83 1.43 -25.92
C LEU A 4 13.33 1.35 -26.19
N PHE A 5 12.93 0.87 -27.38
CA PHE A 5 11.52 0.68 -27.73
C PHE A 5 10.83 -0.40 -26.87
N LEU A 6 11.59 -1.32 -26.28
CA LEU A 6 11.07 -2.32 -25.35
C LEU A 6 11.11 -1.81 -23.90
N MET A 7 12.20 -1.15 -23.50
CA MET A 7 12.40 -0.68 -22.12
C MET A 7 11.44 0.45 -21.74
N ILE A 8 11.14 1.38 -22.65
CA ILE A 8 10.24 2.52 -22.41
C ILE A 8 8.81 2.08 -22.01
N PRO A 9 8.12 1.21 -22.79
CA PRO A 9 6.78 0.78 -22.39
C PRO A 9 6.80 -0.07 -21.11
N ILE A 10 7.85 -0.87 -20.90
CA ILE A 10 8.00 -1.67 -19.67
C ILE A 10 8.15 -0.74 -18.46
N SER A 11 9.02 0.27 -18.52
CA SER A 11 9.20 1.20 -17.40
C SER A 11 7.94 2.03 -17.13
N LEU A 12 7.21 2.42 -18.18
CA LEU A 12 5.95 3.14 -18.06
C LEU A 12 4.87 2.26 -17.40
N LEU A 13 4.72 1.01 -17.82
CA LEU A 13 3.81 0.05 -17.19
C LEU A 13 4.15 -0.15 -15.72
N LEU A 14 5.44 -0.29 -15.41
CA LEU A 14 5.92 -0.46 -14.05
C LEU A 14 5.55 0.77 -13.20
N ALA A 15 5.84 1.97 -13.67
CA ALA A 15 5.50 3.22 -12.99
C ALA A 15 3.98 3.36 -12.73
N ILE A 16 3.16 3.06 -13.74
CA ILE A 16 1.69 3.10 -13.60
C ILE A 16 1.21 2.04 -12.60
N SER A 17 1.79 0.84 -12.62
CA SER A 17 1.40 -0.23 -11.68
C SER A 17 1.69 0.16 -10.23
N PHE A 18 2.85 0.78 -9.96
CA PHE A 18 3.19 1.29 -8.63
C PHE A 18 2.25 2.42 -8.20
N LEU A 19 1.94 3.34 -9.10
CA LEU A 19 1.02 4.44 -8.80
C LEU A 19 -0.40 3.91 -8.50
N ALA A 20 -0.91 2.96 -9.29
CA ALA A 20 -2.21 2.35 -9.07
C ALA A 20 -2.27 1.59 -7.74
N ALA A 21 -1.23 0.80 -7.43
CA ALA A 21 -1.12 0.10 -6.15
C ALA A 21 -1.08 1.08 -4.97
N PHE A 22 -0.34 2.19 -5.10
CA PHE A 22 -0.28 3.24 -4.09
C PHE A 22 -1.64 3.91 -3.86
N ILE A 23 -2.34 4.30 -4.93
CA ILE A 23 -3.67 4.90 -4.83
C ILE A 23 -4.65 3.92 -4.18
N TRP A 24 -4.62 2.64 -4.57
CA TRP A 24 -5.45 1.60 -3.96
C TRP A 24 -5.16 1.46 -2.46
N ASN A 25 -3.89 1.42 -2.07
CA ASN A 25 -3.49 1.33 -0.66
C ASN A 25 -4.02 2.51 0.16
N VAL A 26 -3.85 3.75 -0.32
CA VAL A 26 -4.35 4.95 0.36
C VAL A 26 -5.88 4.95 0.42
N SER A 27 -6.55 4.60 -0.68
CA SER A 27 -8.02 4.56 -0.74
C SER A 27 -8.63 3.42 0.07
N SER A 28 -7.86 2.36 0.38
CA SER A 28 -8.35 1.21 1.15
C SER A 28 -8.42 1.47 2.66
N GLY A 29 -8.04 2.66 3.13
CA GLY A 29 -8.10 3.03 4.54
C GLY A 29 -7.09 2.32 5.43
N GLN A 30 -6.14 1.56 4.86
CA GLN A 30 -5.08 0.89 5.63
C GLN A 30 -4.17 1.87 6.38
N VAL A 31 -4.16 3.14 5.98
CA VAL A 31 -3.37 4.21 6.61
C VAL A 31 -4.11 4.91 7.74
N ASP A 32 -5.42 4.65 7.88
CA ASP A 32 -6.29 5.31 8.86
C ASP A 32 -6.30 4.58 10.21
N ASP A 33 -5.72 3.39 10.29
CA ASP A 33 -5.62 2.61 11.52
C ASP A 33 -4.44 3.09 12.39
N ILE A 34 -4.67 4.19 13.11
CA ILE A 34 -3.70 4.78 14.05
C ILE A 34 -4.04 4.42 15.52
N ASP A 35 -5.25 3.91 15.76
CA ASP A 35 -5.86 3.77 17.08
C ASP A 35 -5.97 2.32 17.59
N THR A 36 -5.73 1.30 16.76
CA THR A 36 -5.79 -0.12 17.18
C THR A 36 -4.70 -0.54 18.21
N PRO A 37 -3.45 -0.03 18.21
CA PRO A 37 -2.43 -0.53 19.12
C PRO A 37 -2.71 -0.29 20.62
N PRO A 38 -3.17 0.90 21.07
CA PRO A 38 -3.50 1.14 22.47
C PRO A 38 -4.74 0.39 22.96
N HIS A 39 -5.75 0.20 22.09
CA HIS A 39 -6.97 -0.52 22.45
C HIS A 39 -6.72 -2.00 22.77
N ARG A 40 -5.79 -2.64 22.05
CA ARG A 40 -5.39 -4.03 22.34
C ARG A 40 -4.80 -4.22 23.76
N MET A 41 -4.05 -3.24 24.26
CA MET A 41 -3.49 -3.30 25.61
C MET A 41 -4.53 -3.14 26.72
N LEU A 42 -5.69 -2.56 26.44
CA LEU A 42 -6.76 -2.33 27.42
C LEU A 42 -7.80 -3.45 27.41
N GLU A 43 -8.02 -4.12 26.27
CA GLU A 43 -8.98 -5.23 26.12
C GLU A 43 -8.41 -6.60 26.56
N ASP A 44 -7.09 -6.75 26.64
CA ASP A 44 -6.44 -7.99 27.14
C ASP A 44 -6.67 -8.23 28.65
N ASP A 45 -7.11 -7.21 29.41
CA ASP A 45 -7.31 -7.26 30.87
C ASP A 45 -8.76 -7.59 31.31
N GLU A 46 -9.74 -7.65 30.41
CA GLU A 46 -11.16 -7.94 30.75
C GLU A 46 -11.54 -9.44 30.68
N GLY A 47 -10.55 -10.33 30.51
CA GLY A 47 -10.74 -11.77 30.35
C GLY A 47 -9.92 -12.65 31.30
N ALA A 48 -10.08 -12.49 32.62
CA ALA A 48 -9.65 -13.46 33.63
C ALA A 48 -10.56 -13.44 34.87
#